data_AF-A0A272ENR0-F1
#
_entry.id   AF-A0A272ENR0-F1
#
_cell.length_a   1.000
_cell.length_b   1.000
_cell.length_c   1.000
_cell.angle_alpha   90.00
_cell.angle_beta   90.00
_cell.angle_gamma   90.00
#
_symmetry.space_group_name_H-M   'P 1'
#
loop_
_entity.id
_entity.type
_entity.pdbx_description
1 polymer ?
#
loop_
_entity_poly.entity_id
_entity_poly.type
_entity_poly.pdbx_seq_one_letter_code
_entity_poly.pdbx_strand_id
1 'polypeptide(L)'
;MKDAEAIIARRKSDSGLTLRPHYQNLVHAYEDEFVYSRGLRDEKLITFFDRYIHDSLAGFAIDATLPSDPRVIYVGGDDKLRFASVQEKPAASSPGLAA
;
A
#
# COMPACT_ATOMS: atom_id res chain seq x y z
N MET A 1 -13.52 4.23 -2.37
CA MET A 1 -12.73 3.70 -1.24
C MET A 1 -12.05 4.90 -0.59
N LYS A 2 -12.48 5.31 0.61
CA LYS A 2 -12.11 6.63 1.20
C LYS A 2 -10.60 6.85 1.33
N ASP A 3 -9.86 5.77 1.57
CA ASP A 3 -8.42 5.81 1.78
C ASP A 3 -7.63 6.13 0.50
N ALA A 4 -7.91 5.40 -0.59
CA ALA A 4 -7.34 5.67 -1.90
C ALA A 4 -7.64 7.10 -2.37
N GLU A 5 -8.87 7.57 -2.15
CA GLU A 5 -9.29 8.94 -2.47
C GLU A 5 -8.47 9.98 -1.68
N ALA A 6 -8.24 9.75 -0.38
CA ALA A 6 -7.41 10.63 0.45
C ALA A 6 -5.94 10.66 0.00
N ILE A 7 -5.37 9.51 -0.37
CA ILE A 7 -4.01 9.41 -0.90
C ILE A 7 -3.89 10.16 -2.23
N ILE A 8 -4.86 9.99 -3.14
CA ILE A 8 -4.90 10.70 -4.43
C ILE A 8 -4.99 12.21 -4.22
N ALA A 9 -5.86 12.67 -3.32
CA ALA A 9 -6.00 14.09 -3.00
C ALA A 9 -4.68 14.68 -2.48
N ARG A 10 -3.99 13.96 -1.58
CA ARG A 10 -2.70 14.38 -1.05
C ARG A 10 -1.61 14.44 -2.13
N ARG A 11 -1.56 13.46 -3.04
CA ARG A 11 -0.64 13.47 -4.19
C ARG A 11 -0.90 14.63 -5.15
N LYS A 12 -2.16 15.04 -5.33
CA LYS A 12 -2.51 16.23 -6.14
C LYS A 12 -2.06 17.53 -5.48
N SER A 13 -2.10 17.62 -4.15
CA SER A 13 -1.62 18.81 -3.42
C SER A 13 -0.10 18.90 -3.32
N ASP A 14 0.62 17.78 -3.38
CA ASP A 14 2.07 17.71 -3.31
C ASP A 14 2.60 16.80 -4.43
N SER A 15 2.94 17.40 -5.56
CA SER A 15 3.46 16.70 -6.74
C SER A 15 4.86 16.10 -6.54
N GLY A 16 5.58 16.48 -5.47
CA GLY A 16 6.87 15.91 -5.09
C GLY A 16 6.74 14.66 -4.21
N LEU A 17 5.54 14.31 -3.77
CA LEU A 17 5.31 13.21 -2.84
C LEU A 17 5.61 11.85 -3.48
N THR A 18 6.68 11.21 -3.00
CA THR A 18 6.96 9.81 -3.32
C THR A 18 6.13 8.89 -2.42
N LEU A 19 5.12 8.25 -3.01
CA LEU A 19 4.28 7.28 -2.28
C LEU A 19 5.07 6.02 -1.94
N ARG A 20 4.80 5.43 -0.77
CA ARG A 20 5.28 4.09 -0.39
C ARG A 20 4.73 3.04 -1.39
N PRO A 21 5.44 1.93 -1.66
CA PRO A 21 5.04 0.96 -2.70
C PRO A 21 3.60 0.43 -2.56
N HIS A 22 3.13 0.13 -1.35
CA HIS A 22 1.75 -0.35 -1.13
C HIS A 22 0.70 0.74 -1.42
N TYR A 23 0.97 2.02 -1.10
CA TYR A 23 0.08 3.11 -1.48
C TYR A 23 0.03 3.33 -3.00
N GLN A 24 1.16 3.12 -3.70
CA GLN A 24 1.18 3.16 -5.16
C GLN A 24 0.27 2.07 -5.75
N ASN A 25 0.41 0.83 -5.26
CA ASN A 25 -0.41 -0.29 -5.72
C ASN A 25 -1.90 -0.08 -5.43
N LEU A 26 -2.23 0.48 -4.25
CA LEU A 26 -3.60 0.79 -3.88
C LEU A 26 -4.23 1.83 -4.81
N VAL A 27 -3.52 2.93 -5.09
CA VAL A 27 -3.99 3.97 -6.02
C VAL A 27 -4.17 3.39 -7.42
N HIS A 28 -3.19 2.61 -7.90
CA HIS A 28 -3.27 1.99 -9.22
C HIS A 28 -4.48 1.05 -9.34
N ALA A 29 -4.70 0.18 -8.36
CA ALA A 29 -5.87 -0.71 -8.35
C ALA A 29 -7.20 0.06 -8.28
N TYR A 30 -7.24 1.15 -7.50
CA TYR A 30 -8.41 2.04 -7.45
C TYR A 30 -8.69 2.70 -8.80
N GLU A 31 -7.66 3.25 -9.45
CA GLU A 31 -7.80 3.88 -10.77
C GLU A 31 -8.22 2.87 -11.84
N ASP A 32 -7.66 1.66 -11.81
CA ASP A 32 -8.05 0.60 -12.73
C ASP A 32 -9.52 0.20 -12.55
N GLU A 33 -10.02 0.04 -11.32
CA GLU A 33 -11.43 -0.29 -11.09
C GLU A 33 -12.36 0.86 -11.47
N PHE A 34 -12.15 2.05 -10.91
CA PHE A 34 -13.14 3.13 -10.92
C PHE A 34 -12.96 4.16 -12.03
N VAL A 35 -11.75 4.31 -12.58
CA VAL A 35 -11.45 5.33 -13.60
C VAL A 35 -11.32 4.69 -14.97
N TYR A 36 -10.58 3.59 -15.08
CA TYR A 36 -10.25 2.98 -16.36
C TYR A 36 -11.09 1.75 -16.69
N SER A 37 -11.91 1.25 -15.76
CA SER A 37 -12.72 0.03 -15.93
C SER A 37 -11.90 -1.24 -16.24
N ARG A 38 -10.63 -1.26 -15.85
CA ARG A 38 -9.66 -2.36 -16.02
C ARG A 38 -9.38 -3.14 -14.72
N GLY A 39 -10.24 -3.01 -13.71
CA GLY A 39 -10.08 -3.76 -12.46
C GLY A 39 -10.25 -5.28 -12.62
N LEU A 40 -10.21 -6.01 -11.49
CA LEU A 40 -10.22 -7.48 -11.49
C LEU A 40 -11.54 -8.02 -12.09
N ARG A 41 -11.43 -8.82 -13.17
CA ARG A 41 -12.59 -9.43 -13.85
C ARG A 41 -12.64 -10.96 -13.76
N ASP A 42 -11.66 -11.60 -13.13
CA ASP A 42 -11.64 -13.06 -12.99
C ASP A 42 -12.68 -13.52 -11.96
N GLU A 43 -13.78 -14.09 -12.45
CA GLU A 43 -14.89 -14.57 -11.63
C GLU A 43 -14.49 -15.64 -10.62
N LYS A 44 -13.48 -16.48 -10.91
CA LYS A 44 -13.03 -17.52 -9.98
C LYS A 44 -12.33 -16.89 -8.80
N LEU A 45 -11.49 -15.90 -9.05
CA LEU A 45 -10.82 -15.15 -7.98
C LEU A 45 -11.84 -14.37 -7.16
N ILE A 46 -12.76 -13.65 -7.79
CA ILE A 46 -13.82 -12.90 -7.09
C ILE A 46 -14.63 -13.84 -6.19
N THR A 47 -15.13 -14.96 -6.73
CA THR A 47 -15.91 -15.95 -5.98
C THR A 47 -15.12 -16.53 -4.80
N PHE A 48 -13.81 -16.73 -4.98
CA PHE A 48 -12.96 -17.23 -3.90
C PHE A 48 -12.89 -16.23 -2.75
N PHE A 49 -12.66 -14.94 -3.03
CA PHE A 49 -12.64 -13.90 -2.01
C PHE A 49 -14.01 -13.76 -1.33
N ASP A 50 -15.10 -13.74 -2.10
CA ASP A 50 -16.46 -13.59 -1.57
C ASP A 50 -16.88 -14.73 -0.63
N ARG A 51 -16.43 -15.96 -0.90
CA ARG A 51 -16.88 -17.15 -0.14
C ARG A 51 -15.95 -17.56 0.98
N TYR A 52 -14.64 -17.35 0.81
CA TYR A 52 -13.64 -17.96 1.69
C TYR A 52 -12.76 -16.94 2.42
N ILE A 53 -12.77 -15.66 2.02
CA ILE A 53 -11.98 -14.63 2.68
C ILE A 53 -12.92 -13.75 3.50
N HIS A 54 -12.67 -13.73 4.81
CA HIS A 54 -13.44 -12.91 5.74
C HIS A 54 -12.75 -11.57 5.96
N ASP A 55 -13.53 -10.49 5.88
CA ASP A 55 -13.08 -9.17 6.27
C ASP A 55 -13.06 -9.07 7.80
N SER A 56 -11.86 -9.21 8.38
CA SER A 56 -11.67 -9.09 9.83
C SER A 56 -11.91 -7.67 10.35
N LEU A 57 -11.92 -6.65 9.50
CA LEU A 57 -12.19 -5.26 9.88
C LEU A 57 -13.69 -4.94 9.83
N ALA A 58 -14.52 -5.80 9.19
CA ALA A 58 -15.97 -5.65 9.12
C ALA A 58 -16.62 -5.88 10.50
N GLY A 59 -16.55 -4.86 11.37
CA GLY A 59 -17.07 -4.88 12.73
C GLY A 59 -16.28 -4.01 13.70
N PHE A 60 -15.04 -3.66 13.36
CA PHE A 60 -14.17 -2.82 14.17
C PHE A 60 -14.23 -1.36 13.68
N ALA A 61 -15.40 -0.74 13.80
CA ALA A 61 -15.64 0.65 13.39
C ALA A 61 -14.86 1.70 14.23
N ILE A 62 -14.04 1.24 15.19
CA ILE A 62 -13.31 2.05 16.17
C ILE A 62 -11.79 1.81 16.10
N ASP A 63 -11.32 0.86 15.28
CA ASP A 63 -9.89 0.61 15.16
C ASP A 63 -9.23 1.73 14.32
N ALA A 64 -8.07 2.20 14.77
CA ALA A 64 -7.30 3.26 14.13
C ALA A 64 -6.54 2.76 12.89
N THR A 65 -6.59 1.45 12.60
CA THR A 65 -5.97 0.86 11.42
C THR A 65 -6.81 1.12 10.17
N LEU A 66 -6.21 1.79 9.18
CA LEU A 66 -6.83 1.93 7.87
C LEU A 66 -6.68 0.62 7.07
N PRO A 67 -7.63 0.29 6.17
CA PRO A 67 -7.48 -0.87 5.28
C PRO A 67 -6.21 -0.84 4.41
N SER A 68 -5.64 0.35 4.15
CA SER A 68 -4.36 0.49 3.43
C SER A 68 -3.12 0.26 4.30
N ASP A 69 -3.26 0.23 5.63
CA ASP A 69 -2.11 0.09 6.51
C ASP A 69 -1.51 -1.31 6.38
N PRO A 70 -0.22 -1.41 6.09
CA PRO A 70 0.44 -2.71 5.98
C PRO A 70 0.45 -3.40 7.34
N ARG A 71 0.14 -4.70 7.38
CA ARG A 71 0.23 -5.50 8.61
C ARG A 71 1.64 -5.47 9.18
N VAL A 72 1.80 -5.30 10.49
CA VAL A 72 3.12 -5.40 11.13
C VAL A 72 3.50 -6.87 11.25
N ILE A 73 4.71 -7.23 10.81
CA ILE A 73 5.26 -8.59 10.91
C ILE A 73 6.44 -8.56 11.90
N TYR A 74 6.42 -9.45 12.88
CA TYR A 74 7.49 -9.65 13.86
C TYR A 74 8.22 -10.96 13.55
N VAL A 75 9.56 -10.97 13.65
CA VAL A 75 10.40 -12.15 13.37
C VAL A 75 11.39 -12.34 14.49
N GLY A 76 11.06 -13.22 15.45
CA GLY A 76 11.88 -13.48 16.63
C GLY A 76 11.75 -12.36 17.67
N GLY A 77 11.09 -12.64 18.80
CA GLY A 77 10.88 -11.63 19.84
C GLY A 77 10.21 -10.36 19.31
N ASP A 78 10.81 -9.20 19.58
CA ASP A 78 10.28 -7.87 19.25
C ASP A 78 10.79 -7.30 17.91
N ASP A 79 11.51 -8.08 17.12
CA ASP A 79 12.11 -7.62 15.87
C ASP A 79 11.06 -7.44 14.76
N LYS A 80 10.76 -6.18 14.43
CA LYS A 80 9.78 -5.81 13.39
C LYS A 80 10.41 -5.80 12.00
N LEU A 81 9.81 -6.52 11.04
CA LEU A 81 10.15 -6.38 9.63
C LEU A 81 9.58 -5.09 9.04
N ARG A 82 10.45 -4.27 8.45
CA ARG A 82 10.08 -3.04 7.73
C ARG A 82 9.79 -3.28 6.26
N PHE A 83 9.06 -4.34 5.92
CA PHE A 83 8.83 -4.71 4.51
C PHE A 83 8.08 -3.65 3.70
N ALA A 84 7.32 -2.76 4.35
CA ALA A 84 6.57 -1.69 3.71
C ALA A 84 7.25 -0.31 3.80
N SER A 85 8.50 -0.20 4.25
CA SER A 85 9.21 1.10 4.26
C SER A 85 9.60 1.52 2.84
N VAL A 86 9.73 2.84 2.60
CA VAL A 86 10.42 3.33 1.41
C VAL A 86 11.88 2.88 1.54
N GLN A 87 12.39 2.11 0.57
CA GLN A 87 13.82 1.82 0.55
C GLN A 87 14.55 3.13 0.28
N GLU A 88 15.49 3.50 1.15
CA GLU A 88 16.41 4.58 0.84
C GLU A 88 17.21 4.15 -0.38
N LYS A 89 17.18 4.98 -1.43
CA LYS A 89 18.06 4.78 -2.59
C LYS A 89 19.48 4.83 -2.04
N PRO A 90 20.33 3.80 -2.25
CA PRO A 90 21.69 3.83 -1.75
C PRO A 90 22.35 5.11 -2.26
N ALA A 91 22.91 5.89 -1.33
CA ALA A 91 23.63 7.11 -1.67
C ALA A 91 24.68 6.76 -2.73
N ALA A 92 24.69 7.50 -3.83
CA ALA A 92 25.70 7.33 -4.86
C ALA A 92 27.07 7.43 -4.18
N SER A 93 27.79 6.31 -4.12
CA SER A 93 29.14 6.26 -3.56
C SER A 93 29.97 7.28 -4.31
N SER A 94 30.32 8.38 -3.63
CA SER A 94 31.21 9.39 -4.19
C SER A 94 32.53 8.69 -4.54
N PRO A 95 33.01 8.76 -5.80
CA PRO A 95 34.30 8.19 -6.14
C PRO A 95 35.37 8.91 -5.31
N GLY A 96 36.24 8.10 -4.70
CA GLY A 96 37.14 8.51 -3.63
C GLY A 96 38.00 9.74 -3.95
N LEU A 97 38.15 10.59 -2.93
CA LEU A 97 39.24 11.54 -2.88
C LEU A 97 40.51 10.78 -2.46
N ALA A 98 41.25 10.30 -3.46
CA ALA A 98 42.63 9.89 -3.30
C ALA A 98 43.51 10.89 -4.04
N ALA A 99 44.10 11.81 -3.27
CA ALA A 99 45.41 12.45 -3.49
C ALA A 99 45.73 13.35 -2.29
#